data_AF-A0A2N0ND63-F1
#
_entry.id   AF-A0A2N0ND63-F1
#
_cell.length_a   1.000
_cell.length_b   1.000
_cell.length_c   1.000
_cell.angle_alpha   90.00
_cell.angle_beta   90.00
_cell.angle_gamma   90.00
#
_symmetry.space_group_name_H-M   'P 1'
#
loop_
_entity.id
_entity.type
_entity.pdbx_description
1 polymer ?
#
loop_
_entity_poly.entity_id
_entity_poly.type
_entity_poly.pdbx_seq_one_letter_code
_entity_poly.pdbx_strand_id
1 'polypeptide(L)'
;MKLMYYCIEGIAIASDECLDDNNPDLTIRSLERDKHIILSPAEQSAGYNFFLINMPFYFICLYNDVLCIVKPTFVRKFYDERMYWEEWEVFVAYHEAFRTNLAIRMGKTTMTLRELYPNADKSDVYFDMS
;
A
#
# COMPACT_ATOMS: atom_id res chain seq x y z
N MET A 1 -1.48 1.03 -11.17
CA MET A 1 -1.33 1.84 -9.93
C MET A 1 -2.24 1.34 -8.81
N LYS A 2 -3.48 0.95 -9.11
CA LYS A 2 -4.45 0.34 -8.17
C LYS A 2 -3.87 -0.81 -7.33
N LEU A 3 -3.16 -1.74 -7.98
CA LEU A 3 -2.55 -2.88 -7.28
C LEU A 3 -1.67 -2.43 -6.10
N MET A 4 -0.74 -1.51 -6.34
CA MET A 4 0.16 -0.99 -5.33
C MET A 4 -0.60 -0.24 -4.23
N TYR A 5 -1.63 0.53 -4.59
CA TYR A 5 -2.49 1.22 -3.65
C TYR A 5 -3.22 0.24 -2.71
N TYR A 6 -3.85 -0.80 -3.25
CA TYR A 6 -4.55 -1.81 -2.45
C TYR A 6 -3.61 -2.56 -1.51
N CYS A 7 -2.39 -2.90 -1.98
CA CYS A 7 -1.37 -3.52 -1.13
C CYS A 7 -0.97 -2.65 0.06
N ILE A 8 -0.63 -1.38 -0.19
CA ILE A 8 -0.05 -0.50 0.83
C ILE A 8 -1.11 -0.08 1.86
N GLU A 9 -2.32 0.20 1.41
CA GLU A 9 -3.42 0.61 2.29
C GLU A 9 -4.08 -0.58 3.00
N GLY A 10 -3.71 -1.82 2.67
CA GLY A 10 -4.33 -3.01 3.24
C GLY A 10 -5.83 -3.10 2.96
N ILE A 11 -6.26 -2.66 1.77
CA ILE A 11 -7.66 -2.62 1.39
C ILE A 11 -8.11 -4.03 0.98
N ALA A 12 -9.19 -4.50 1.58
CA ALA A 12 -9.83 -5.74 1.19
C ALA A 12 -10.59 -5.55 -0.13
N ILE A 13 -10.32 -6.42 -1.11
CA ILE A 13 -10.85 -6.30 -2.48
C ILE A 13 -11.45 -7.60 -2.98
N ALA A 14 -12.40 -7.49 -3.90
CA ALA A 14 -13.06 -8.63 -4.52
C ALA A 14 -12.14 -9.30 -5.57
N SER A 15 -12.36 -10.60 -5.84
CA SER A 15 -11.53 -11.36 -6.78
C SER A 15 -11.60 -10.86 -8.23
N ASP A 16 -12.69 -10.20 -8.61
CA ASP A 16 -12.96 -9.65 -9.94
C ASP A 16 -12.59 -8.16 -10.07
N GLU A 17 -12.02 -7.56 -9.04
CA GLU A 17 -11.57 -6.16 -9.06
C GLU A 17 -10.56 -5.93 -10.20
N CYS A 18 -10.86 -4.95 -11.06
CA CYS A 18 -10.03 -4.57 -12.20
C CYS A 18 -8.91 -3.60 -11.78
N LEU A 19 -7.66 -3.97 -12.08
CA LEU A 19 -6.48 -3.26 -11.60
C LEU A 19 -5.93 -2.21 -12.56
N ASP A 20 -6.39 -2.24 -13.80
CA ASP A 20 -6.05 -1.27 -14.83
C ASP A 20 -7.28 -1.03 -15.72
N ASP A 21 -7.81 0.19 -15.69
CA ASP A 21 -8.99 0.55 -16.46
C ASP A 21 -8.76 0.44 -17.98
N ASN A 22 -7.50 0.45 -18.43
CA ASN A 22 -7.13 0.27 -19.83
C ASN A 22 -6.96 -1.22 -20.20
N ASN A 23 -6.94 -2.12 -19.22
CA ASN A 23 -6.82 -3.55 -19.42
C ASN A 23 -7.81 -4.31 -18.51
N PRO A 24 -9.07 -4.45 -18.95
CA PRO A 24 -10.13 -5.07 -18.15
C PRO A 24 -9.84 -6.52 -17.74
N ASP A 25 -9.02 -7.23 -18.51
CA ASP A 25 -8.65 -8.62 -18.23
C ASP A 25 -7.66 -8.72 -17.04
N LEU A 26 -6.98 -7.63 -16.69
CA LEU A 26 -6.08 -7.56 -15.54
C LEU A 26 -6.85 -7.38 -14.24
N THR A 27 -7.37 -8.50 -13.74
CA THR A 27 -8.11 -8.60 -12.47
C THR A 27 -7.28 -9.23 -11.36
N ILE A 28 -7.72 -9.14 -10.10
CA ILE A 28 -7.09 -9.85 -8.99
C ILE A 28 -6.99 -11.36 -9.24
N ARG A 29 -8.07 -11.98 -9.72
CA ARG A 29 -8.08 -13.41 -10.07
C ARG A 29 -7.07 -13.74 -11.17
N SER A 30 -6.82 -12.84 -12.12
CA SER A 30 -5.81 -13.06 -13.15
C SER A 30 -4.40 -13.16 -12.58
N LEU A 31 -4.13 -12.48 -11.46
CA LEU A 31 -2.83 -12.49 -10.78
C LEU A 31 -2.60 -13.73 -9.92
N GLU A 32 -3.66 -14.33 -9.33
CA GLU A 32 -3.56 -15.62 -8.65
C GLU A 32 -3.08 -16.72 -9.59
N ARG A 33 -3.60 -16.73 -10.83
CA ARG A 33 -3.23 -17.70 -11.86
C ARG A 33 -1.72 -17.69 -12.12
N ASP A 34 -1.12 -16.52 -12.08
CA ASP A 34 0.27 -16.32 -12.46
C ASP A 34 1.23 -16.42 -11.25
N LYS A 35 0.73 -16.79 -10.05
CA LYS A 35 1.51 -17.10 -8.82
C LYS A 35 2.42 -15.96 -8.30
N HIS A 36 2.30 -14.76 -8.83
CA HIS A 36 3.23 -13.67 -8.52
C HIS A 36 2.84 -12.86 -7.27
N ILE A 37 1.66 -13.08 -6.69
CA ILE A 37 1.10 -12.26 -5.61
C ILE A 37 0.55 -13.12 -4.48
N ILE A 38 0.83 -12.73 -3.23
CA ILE A 38 0.36 -13.41 -2.02
C ILE A 38 -0.98 -12.79 -1.61
N LEU A 39 -2.09 -13.42 -1.97
CA LEU A 39 -3.40 -13.05 -1.44
C LEU A 39 -3.64 -13.75 -0.11
N SER A 40 -4.14 -13.02 0.88
CA SER A 40 -4.67 -13.60 2.13
C SER A 40 -6.16 -13.30 2.26
N PRO A 41 -6.99 -14.26 2.69
CA PRO A 41 -8.40 -14.00 2.93
C PRO A 41 -8.58 -12.90 3.99
N ALA A 42 -9.52 -11.99 3.77
CA ALA A 42 -9.94 -11.02 4.78
C ALA A 42 -10.95 -11.70 5.72
N GLU A 43 -10.63 -11.84 7.01
CA GLU A 43 -11.41 -12.64 7.97
C GLU A 43 -12.86 -12.16 8.23
N GLN A 44 -13.29 -11.01 7.68
CA GLN A 44 -14.52 -10.33 8.11
C GLN A 44 -15.74 -10.45 7.18
N SER A 45 -15.65 -11.03 5.99
CA SER A 45 -16.78 -10.98 5.05
C SER A 45 -17.62 -12.25 5.01
N ALA A 46 -18.68 -12.27 5.82
CA ALA A 46 -19.77 -13.23 5.69
C ALA A 46 -20.38 -13.17 4.27
N GLY A 47 -20.08 -14.17 3.44
CA GLY A 47 -20.71 -14.38 2.12
C GLY A 47 -19.97 -13.80 0.90
N TYR A 48 -18.87 -13.06 1.09
CA TYR A 48 -18.06 -12.53 -0.02
C TYR A 48 -16.59 -12.93 0.16
N ASN A 49 -15.95 -13.38 -0.92
CA ASN A 49 -14.52 -13.70 -0.94
C ASN A 49 -13.72 -12.41 -1.18
N PHE A 50 -13.49 -11.65 -0.11
CA PHE A 50 -12.56 -10.52 -0.13
C PHE A 50 -11.16 -10.98 0.27
N PHE A 51 -10.16 -10.35 -0.33
CA PHE A 51 -8.76 -10.67 -0.13
C PHE A 51 -7.96 -9.42 0.18
N LEU A 52 -6.94 -9.57 1.02
CA LEU A 52 -5.86 -8.62 1.18
C LEU A 52 -4.71 -9.03 0.26
N ILE A 53 -4.08 -8.04 -0.36
CA ILE A 53 -2.87 -8.28 -1.14
C ILE A 53 -1.66 -8.05 -0.24
N ASN A 54 -0.97 -9.13 0.12
CA ASN A 54 0.28 -9.02 0.83
C ASN A 54 1.39 -8.79 -0.17
N MET A 55 2.02 -7.63 -0.09
CA MET A 55 3.27 -7.36 -0.80
C MET A 55 4.44 -7.89 0.03
N PRO A 56 5.23 -8.86 -0.46
CA PRO A 56 6.49 -9.20 0.20
C PRO A 56 7.36 -7.96 0.33
N PHE A 57 7.92 -7.73 1.51
CA PHE A 57 8.76 -6.57 1.83
C PHE A 57 9.87 -6.31 0.80
N TYR A 58 10.39 -7.37 0.17
CA TYR A 58 11.39 -7.29 -0.91
C TYR A 58 10.93 -6.44 -2.12
N PHE A 59 9.64 -6.45 -2.46
CA PHE A 59 9.13 -5.63 -3.56
C PHE A 59 9.17 -4.14 -3.23
N ILE A 60 9.07 -3.74 -1.97
CA ILE A 60 9.24 -2.33 -1.57
C ILE A 60 10.65 -1.85 -1.94
N CYS A 61 11.68 -2.67 -1.69
CA CYS A 61 13.05 -2.36 -2.10
C CYS A 61 13.17 -2.25 -3.62
N LEU A 62 12.60 -3.19 -4.39
CA LEU A 62 12.62 -3.16 -5.85
C LEU A 62 11.87 -1.96 -6.44
N TYR A 63 10.69 -1.64 -5.89
CA TYR A 63 9.94 -0.45 -6.30
C TYR A 63 10.71 0.81 -5.94
N ASN A 64 11.41 0.84 -4.81
CA ASN A 64 12.23 1.97 -4.44
C ASN A 64 13.43 2.16 -5.37
N ASP A 65 14.05 1.08 -5.84
CA ASP A 65 15.15 1.17 -6.81
C ASP A 65 14.70 1.77 -8.16
N VAL A 66 13.44 1.56 -8.54
CA VAL A 66 12.85 2.10 -9.77
C VAL A 66 12.25 3.49 -9.57
N LEU A 67 11.59 3.74 -8.44
CA LEU A 67 10.79 4.93 -8.17
C LEU A 67 11.52 5.98 -7.33
N CYS A 68 12.68 5.65 -6.75
CA CYS A 68 13.50 6.52 -5.90
C CYS A 68 12.72 7.21 -4.77
N ILE A 69 11.75 6.51 -4.17
CA ILE A 69 10.84 7.07 -3.15
C ILE A 69 11.58 7.38 -1.84
N VAL A 70 12.55 6.54 -1.49
CA VAL A 70 13.38 6.55 -0.29
C VAL A 70 14.82 6.73 -0.74
N LYS A 71 15.58 7.54 -0.01
CA LYS A 71 17.00 7.80 -0.32
C LYS A 71 17.79 6.47 -0.44
N PRO A 72 18.66 6.30 -1.46
CA PRO A 72 19.43 5.07 -1.65
C PRO A 72 20.30 4.67 -0.46
N THR A 73 20.80 5.66 0.29
CA THR A 73 21.55 5.44 1.54
C THR A 73 20.74 4.71 2.60
N PHE A 74 19.43 4.89 2.55
CA PHE A 74 18.45 4.30 3.45
C PHE A 74 18.09 2.87 3.06
N VAL A 75 18.00 2.60 1.76
CA VAL A 75 17.71 1.26 1.23
C VAL A 75 18.75 0.24 1.69
N ARG A 76 20.03 0.63 1.69
CA ARG A 76 21.13 -0.21 2.19
C ARG A 76 20.96 -0.61 3.66
N LYS A 77 20.25 0.19 4.44
CA LYS A 77 20.02 -0.05 5.88
C LYS A 77 18.89 -1.03 6.16
N PHE A 78 17.99 -1.31 5.22
CA PHE A 78 17.04 -2.43 5.38
C PHE A 78 17.72 -3.80 5.46
N TYR A 79 18.96 -3.89 4.98
CA TYR A 79 19.80 -5.08 5.07
C TYR A 79 20.74 -5.05 6.28
N ASP A 80 20.68 -3.98 7.09
CA ASP A 80 21.45 -3.82 8.32
C ASP A 80 20.54 -4.16 9.52
N GLU A 81 21.03 -4.96 10.46
CA GLU A 81 20.23 -5.39 11.62
C GLU A 81 19.97 -4.25 12.62
N ARG A 82 20.58 -3.07 12.40
CA ARG A 82 20.50 -1.92 13.31
C ARG A 82 20.16 -0.63 12.56
N MET A 83 18.90 -0.22 12.67
CA MET A 83 18.40 1.08 12.23
C MET A 83 18.34 2.02 13.45
N TYR A 84 18.96 3.19 13.35
CA TYR A 84 18.90 4.20 14.42
C TYR A 84 17.52 4.85 14.49
N TRP A 85 17.18 5.52 15.59
CA TRP A 85 15.85 6.11 15.78
C TRP A 85 15.59 7.32 14.87
N GLU A 86 16.60 8.11 14.56
CA GLU A 86 16.48 9.25 13.65
C GLU A 86 16.29 8.76 12.21
N GLU A 87 16.93 7.63 11.89
CA GLU A 87 16.73 6.92 10.64
C GLU A 87 15.28 6.39 10.60
N TRP A 88 14.90 5.61 11.61
CA TRP A 88 13.54 5.51 12.15
C TRP A 88 12.45 6.37 11.49
N GLU A 89 12.47 7.60 11.99
CA GLU A 89 11.55 8.69 11.71
C GLU A 89 11.58 9.13 10.25
N VAL A 90 12.78 9.19 9.63
CA VAL A 90 12.92 9.57 8.22
C VAL A 90 12.23 8.55 7.31
N PHE A 91 12.38 7.26 7.59
CA PHE A 91 11.68 6.22 6.85
C PHE A 91 10.16 6.33 6.98
N VAL A 92 9.67 6.50 8.22
CA VAL A 92 8.24 6.68 8.49
C VAL A 92 7.70 7.87 7.71
N ALA A 93 8.39 9.01 7.72
CA ALA A 93 7.98 10.21 6.98
C ALA A 93 7.91 9.96 5.45
N TYR A 94 8.90 9.27 4.88
CA TYR A 94 8.88 8.90 3.45
C TYR A 94 7.71 7.95 3.12
N HIS A 95 7.48 6.96 3.98
CA HIS A 95 6.38 6.01 3.81
C HIS A 95 5.01 6.70 3.88
N GLU A 96 4.82 7.60 4.85
CA GLU A 96 3.60 8.40 4.98
C GLU A 96 3.39 9.33 3.78
N ALA A 97 4.42 10.07 3.36
CA ALA A 97 4.34 10.93 2.18
C ALA A 97 4.00 10.12 0.91
N PHE A 98 4.57 8.92 0.78
CA PHE A 98 4.27 8.03 -0.33
C PHE A 98 2.82 7.55 -0.33
N ARG A 99 2.28 7.11 0.81
CA ARG A 99 0.88 6.71 0.97
C ARG A 99 -0.09 7.83 0.60
N THR A 100 0.14 9.01 1.15
CA THR A 100 -0.63 10.23 0.86
C THR A 100 -0.60 10.58 -0.63
N ASN A 101 0.58 10.65 -1.24
CA ASN A 101 0.73 10.95 -2.66
C ASN A 101 0.07 9.91 -3.57
N LEU A 102 0.11 8.64 -3.18
CA LEU A 102 -0.54 7.56 -3.91
C LEU A 102 -2.06 7.71 -3.86
N ALA A 103 -2.63 8.03 -2.69
CA ALA A 103 -4.06 8.29 -2.54
C ALA A 103 -4.53 9.48 -3.39
N ILE A 104 -3.76 10.58 -3.41
CA ILE A 104 -4.03 11.75 -4.26
C ILE A 104 -4.06 11.35 -5.74
N ARG A 105 -3.05 10.57 -6.19
CA ARG A 105 -3.01 10.08 -7.57
C ARG A 105 -4.16 9.13 -7.92
N MET A 106 -4.73 8.45 -6.92
CA MET A 106 -5.94 7.64 -7.06
C MET A 106 -7.23 8.47 -7.05
N GLY A 107 -7.13 9.81 -6.98
CA GLY A 107 -8.25 10.73 -7.02
C GLY A 107 -8.88 11.05 -5.68
N LYS A 108 -8.29 10.64 -4.55
CA LYS A 108 -8.76 11.07 -3.23
C LYS A 108 -8.38 12.54 -2.99
N THR A 109 -9.39 13.36 -2.71
CA THR A 109 -9.23 14.78 -2.35
C THR A 109 -9.23 15.01 -0.85
N THR A 110 -9.77 14.07 -0.07
CA THR A 110 -9.85 14.13 1.40
C THR A 110 -9.64 12.74 1.99
N MET A 111 -9.00 12.67 3.16
CA MET A 111 -8.90 11.44 3.95
C MET A 111 -9.13 11.74 5.44
N THR A 112 -9.80 10.83 6.14
CA THR A 112 -9.92 10.86 7.60
C THR A 112 -8.60 10.45 8.25
N LEU A 113 -8.38 10.89 9.49
CA LEU A 113 -7.25 10.43 10.29
C LEU A 113 -7.18 8.91 10.41
N ARG A 114 -8.34 8.25 10.49
CA ARG A 114 -8.43 6.79 10.59
C ARG A 114 -8.06 6.08 9.29
N GLU A 115 -8.32 6.68 8.13
CA GLU A 115 -7.86 6.12 6.85
C GLU A 115 -6.33 6.23 6.69
N LEU A 116 -5.72 7.32 7.18
CA LEU A 116 -4.26 7.45 7.19
C LEU A 116 -3.62 6.55 8.26
N TYR A 117 -4.20 6.50 9.45
CA TYR A 117 -3.70 5.77 10.61
C TYR A 117 -4.82 4.90 11.21
N PRO A 118 -4.93 3.62 10.81
CA PRO A 118 -6.04 2.74 11.21
C PRO A 118 -6.26 2.60 12.71
N ASN A 119 -5.21 2.80 13.51
CA ASN A 119 -5.23 2.72 14.98
C ASN A 119 -5.39 4.07 15.67
N ALA A 120 -5.57 5.17 14.94
CA ALA A 120 -5.81 6.48 15.54
C ALA A 120 -7.17 6.51 16.24
N ASP A 121 -7.20 7.12 17.44
CA ASP A 121 -8.39 7.18 18.27
C ASP A 121 -9.39 8.19 17.68
N LYS A 122 -10.52 7.66 17.17
CA LYS A 122 -11.86 8.20 16.87
C LYS A 122 -12.09 9.69 16.55
N SER A 123 -11.08 10.49 16.23
CA SER A 123 -11.30 11.83 15.70
C SER A 123 -11.48 11.71 14.18
N ASP A 124 -12.71 11.84 13.70
CA ASP A 124 -13.05 11.97 12.27
C ASP A 124 -12.60 13.34 11.75
N VAL A 125 -11.33 13.68 11.99
CA VAL A 125 -10.68 14.87 11.45
C VAL A 125 -10.34 14.56 10.00
N TYR A 126 -10.86 15.39 9.10
CA TYR A 126 -10.58 15.31 7.67
C TYR A 126 -9.36 16.15 7.34
N PHE A 127 -8.42 15.56 6.63
CA PHE A 127 -7.29 16.27 6.04
C PHE A 127 -7.60 16.61 4.58
N ASP A 128 -7.41 17.87 4.23
CA ASP A 128 -7.36 18.31 2.84
C ASP A 128 -6.01 17.89 2.26
N MET A 129 -6.06 17.23 1.10
CA MET A 129 -4.92 16.61 0.45
C MET A 129 -4.48 17.39 -0.80
N SER A 130 -5.04 18.59 -1.01
CA SER A 130 -4.78 19.47 -2.16
C SER A 130 -3.51 20.29 -2.08
#